data_AF-A0A382LEY0-F1
#
_entry.id   AF-A0A382LEY0-F1
#
_cell.length_a   1.000
_cell.length_b   1.000
_cell.length_c   1.000
_cell.angle_alpha   90.00
_cell.angle_beta   90.00
_cell.angle_gamma   90.00
#
_symmetry.space_group_name_H-M   'P 1'
#
loop_
_entity.id
_entity.type
_entity.pdbx_description
1 polymer ?
#
loop_
_entity_poly.entity_id
_entity_poly.type
_entity_poly.pdbx_seq_one_letter_code
_entity_poly.pdbx_strand_id
1 'polypeptide(L)'
;MLIAQLAVLLPQLLRFPWWISAVCFFCGLWRVLIFQQRAAYPGWPIKGFLVLVSLVCLVVQWGSMLSLDPWVGLLLLMFSLKLLEMQRPGDVYQVILLGYFVALTHFLYDQSFSGSSYTFACVTMLTASLVGCQQVRADLRPWLPLRKAISLILQAVPLMLVLFVLFPRLAPLWSIPQQHSMAVTGISDRMAMGSISELTQSSELAFRATFQASLPNSQFLYWRG
;
A
#
# COMPACT_ATOMS: atom_id res chain seq x y z
N MET A 1 9.14 16.34 -6.74
CA MET A 1 7.69 16.13 -6.91
C MET A 1 7.36 15.06 -7.95
N LEU A 2 7.60 15.29 -9.26
CA LEU A 2 7.26 14.30 -10.31
C LEU A 2 7.94 12.94 -10.12
N ILE A 3 9.24 12.94 -9.78
CA ILE A 3 10.00 11.70 -9.51
C ILE A 3 9.40 10.93 -8.33
N ALA A 4 8.99 11.64 -7.27
CA ALA A 4 8.36 11.02 -6.10
C ALA A 4 7.00 10.39 -6.46
N GLN A 5 6.21 11.06 -7.31
CA GLN A 5 4.91 10.56 -7.77
C GLN A 5 5.05 9.34 -8.68
N LEU A 6 6.03 9.34 -9.58
CA LEU A 6 6.34 8.18 -10.43
C LEU A 6 6.86 7.00 -9.61
N ALA A 7 7.72 7.25 -8.62
CA ALA A 7 8.20 6.21 -7.71
C ALA A 7 7.03 5.58 -6.95
N VAL A 8 6.13 6.38 -6.39
CA VAL A 8 4.95 5.87 -5.69
C VAL A 8 4.07 5.02 -6.61
N LEU A 9 3.87 5.39 -7.87
CA LEU A 9 3.03 4.63 -8.81
C LEU A 9 3.62 3.28 -9.22
N LEU A 10 4.95 3.17 -9.32
CA LEU A 10 5.64 2.01 -9.90
C LEU A 10 5.22 0.65 -9.30
N PRO A 11 5.19 0.44 -7.98
CA PRO A 11 4.78 -0.84 -7.41
C PRO A 11 3.28 -1.13 -7.59
N GLN A 12 2.42 -0.12 -7.69
CA GLN A 12 0.99 -0.34 -7.96
C GLN A 12 0.73 -0.74 -9.42
N LEU A 13 1.52 -0.24 -10.38
CA LEU A 13 1.35 -0.59 -11.80
C LEU A 13 1.53 -2.09 -12.08
N LEU A 14 2.33 -2.78 -11.26
CA LEU A 14 2.60 -4.22 -11.39
C LEU A 14 1.52 -5.10 -10.76
N ARG A 15 0.69 -4.52 -9.87
CA ARG A 15 -0.26 -5.27 -9.05
C ARG A 15 -1.70 -5.17 -9.56
N PHE A 16 -2.05 -4.08 -10.25
CA PHE A 16 -3.40 -3.83 -10.77
C PHE A 16 -3.58 -4.29 -12.23
N PRO A 17 -4.84 -4.47 -12.68
CA PRO A 17 -5.15 -4.78 -14.08
C PRO A 17 -4.45 -3.82 -15.05
N TRP A 18 -3.99 -4.38 -16.17
CA TRP A 18 -3.23 -3.67 -17.20
C TRP A 18 -3.87 -2.34 -17.67
N TRP A 19 -5.20 -2.23 -17.66
CA TRP A 19 -5.90 -1.00 -18.04
C TRP A 19 -5.71 0.15 -17.04
N ILE A 20 -5.68 -0.13 -15.73
CA ILE A 20 -5.38 0.90 -14.71
C ILE A 20 -3.97 1.40 -14.92
N SER A 21 -3.03 0.46 -15.12
CA SER A 21 -1.64 0.77 -15.36
C SER A 21 -1.45 1.61 -16.63
N ALA A 22 -2.20 1.32 -17.69
CA ALA A 22 -2.20 2.10 -18.92
C ALA A 22 -2.71 3.54 -18.69
N VAL A 23 -3.81 3.72 -17.95
CA VAL A 23 -4.34 5.05 -17.61
C VAL A 23 -3.34 5.83 -16.76
N CYS A 24 -2.76 5.22 -15.73
CA CYS A 24 -1.73 5.84 -14.91
C CYS A 24 -0.49 6.24 -15.73
N PHE A 25 -0.02 5.36 -16.61
CA PHE A 25 1.13 5.64 -17.48
C PHE A 25 0.85 6.77 -18.46
N PHE A 26 -0.30 6.75 -19.12
CA PHE A 26 -0.75 7.82 -20.01
C PHE A 26 -0.83 9.16 -19.27
N CYS A 27 -1.43 9.16 -18.07
CA CYS A 27 -1.53 10.36 -17.25
C CYS A 27 -0.16 10.92 -16.84
N GLY A 28 0.76 10.04 -16.43
CA GLY A 28 2.12 10.40 -16.07
C GLY A 28 2.90 10.99 -17.25
N LEU A 29 2.83 10.34 -18.41
CA LEU A 29 3.52 10.78 -19.63
C LEU A 29 2.96 12.13 -20.12
N TRP A 30 1.64 12.31 -20.07
CA TRP A 30 1.00 13.59 -20.40
C TRP A 30 1.46 14.72 -19.47
N ARG A 31 1.63 14.44 -18.17
CA ARG A 31 2.16 15.43 -17.22
C ARG A 31 3.61 15.81 -17.52
N VAL A 32 4.44 14.85 -17.91
CA VAL A 32 5.82 15.11 -18.34
C VAL A 32 5.83 15.99 -19.59
N LEU A 33 4.92 15.74 -20.55
CA LEU A 33 4.77 16.57 -21.75
C LEU A 33 4.32 18.00 -21.43
N ILE A 34 3.40 18.19 -20.48
CA ILE A 34 3.00 19.52 -19.97
C ILE A 34 4.20 20.23 -19.32
N PHE A 35 5.02 19.51 -18.54
CA PHE A 35 6.21 20.08 -17.90
C PHE A 35 7.26 20.52 -18.93
N GLN A 36 7.38 19.80 -20.05
CA GLN A 36 8.24 20.20 -21.18
C GLN A 36 7.63 21.32 -22.05
N GLN A 37 6.50 21.91 -21.66
CA GLN A 37 5.72 22.89 -22.43
C GLN A 37 5.26 22.40 -23.81
N ARG A 38 5.26 21.09 -24.05
CA ARG A 38 4.88 20.49 -25.34
C ARG A 38 3.39 20.16 -25.44
N ALA A 39 2.65 20.22 -24.35
CA ALA A 39 1.23 19.91 -24.31
C ALA A 39 0.45 20.89 -23.43
N ALA A 40 -0.75 21.27 -23.87
CA ALA A 40 -1.69 22.06 -23.09
C ALA A 40 -2.44 21.16 -22.08
N TYR A 41 -2.96 21.78 -21.01
CA TYR A 41 -3.85 21.09 -20.08
C TYR A 41 -5.08 20.58 -20.81
N PRO A 42 -5.50 19.32 -20.63
CA PRO A 42 -6.69 18.80 -21.29
C PRO A 42 -7.93 19.57 -20.81
N GLY A 43 -8.80 19.89 -21.76
CA GLY A 43 -10.06 20.58 -21.49
C GLY A 43 -10.99 19.77 -20.58
N TRP A 44 -11.90 20.47 -19.91
CA TRP A 44 -12.93 19.89 -19.04
C TRP A 44 -13.68 18.66 -19.62
N PRO A 45 -14.09 18.62 -20.91
CA PRO A 45 -14.82 17.46 -21.44
C PRO A 45 -13.96 16.18 -21.51
N ILE A 46 -12.66 16.30 -21.82
CA ILE A 46 -11.75 15.14 -21.91
C ILE A 46 -11.54 14.54 -20.52
N LYS A 47 -11.42 15.38 -19.49
CA LYS A 47 -11.32 14.94 -18.09
C LYS A 47 -12.59 14.23 -17.64
N GLY A 48 -13.76 14.81 -17.92
CA GLY A 48 -15.05 14.21 -17.57
C GLY A 48 -15.25 12.84 -18.22
N PHE A 49 -14.87 12.72 -19.51
CA PHE A 49 -14.90 11.44 -20.22
C PHE A 49 -13.96 10.40 -19.58
N LEU A 50 -12.72 10.78 -19.26
CA LEU A 50 -11.75 9.91 -18.58
C LEU A 50 -12.27 9.41 -17.22
N VAL A 51 -12.85 10.30 -16.41
CA VAL A 51 -13.47 9.94 -15.12
C VAL A 51 -14.58 8.93 -15.35
N LEU A 52 -15.50 9.21 -16.25
CA LEU A 52 -16.68 8.38 -16.49
C LEU A 52 -16.27 6.99 -17.02
N VAL A 53 -15.36 6.93 -17.98
CA VAL A 53 -14.82 5.66 -18.50
C VAL A 53 -14.12 4.88 -17.39
N SER A 54 -13.30 5.54 -16.57
CA SER A 54 -12.58 4.88 -15.49
C SER A 54 -13.52 4.29 -14.43
N LEU A 55 -14.61 4.98 -14.12
CA LEU A 55 -15.61 4.56 -13.16
C LEU A 55 -16.44 3.38 -13.69
N VAL A 56 -16.87 3.43 -14.95
CA VAL A 56 -17.56 2.33 -15.62
C VAL A 56 -16.66 1.08 -15.69
N CYS A 57 -15.40 1.24 -16.08
CA CYS A 57 -14.45 0.14 -16.18
C CYS A 57 -14.23 -0.54 -14.81
N LEU A 58 -14.15 0.25 -13.74
CA LEU A 58 -13.98 -0.25 -12.38
C LEU A 58 -15.19 -1.05 -11.88
N VAL A 59 -16.41 -0.57 -12.16
CA VAL A 59 -17.66 -1.28 -11.82
C VAL A 59 -17.76 -2.60 -12.58
N VAL A 60 -17.44 -2.60 -13.88
CA VAL A 60 -17.47 -3.81 -14.73
C VAL A 60 -16.42 -4.83 -14.29
N GLN A 61 -15.23 -4.38 -13.88
CA GLN A 61 -14.12 -5.27 -13.54
C GLN A 61 -14.36 -6.05 -12.24
N TRP A 62 -14.87 -5.40 -11.19
CA TRP A 62 -14.98 -6.03 -9.88
C TRP A 62 -16.40 -6.50 -9.52
N GLY A 63 -17.46 -5.92 -10.12
CA GLY A 63 -18.85 -6.32 -9.90
C GLY A 63 -19.42 -6.11 -8.49
N SER A 64 -18.58 -6.11 -7.45
CA SER A 64 -18.92 -5.90 -6.04
C SER A 64 -17.96 -4.89 -5.41
N MET A 65 -18.53 -3.87 -4.75
CA MET A 65 -17.79 -2.81 -4.04
C MET A 65 -17.46 -3.18 -2.58
N LEU A 66 -17.81 -4.39 -2.13
CA LEU A 66 -17.52 -4.81 -0.75
C LEU A 66 -16.03 -5.11 -0.53
N SER A 67 -15.28 -5.48 -1.57
CA SER A 67 -13.85 -5.76 -1.48
C SER A 67 -13.02 -4.48 -1.36
N LEU A 68 -11.79 -4.57 -0.83
CA LEU A 68 -10.86 -3.44 -0.73
C LEU A 68 -10.29 -3.00 -2.10
N ASP A 69 -10.13 -3.94 -3.04
CA ASP A 69 -9.45 -3.69 -4.32
C ASP A 69 -10.11 -2.61 -5.21
N PRO A 70 -11.46 -2.57 -5.37
CA PRO A 70 -12.16 -1.48 -6.05
C PRO A 70 -11.83 -0.09 -5.48
N TRP A 71 -11.76 0.04 -4.15
CA TRP A 71 -11.50 1.32 -3.49
C TRP A 71 -10.06 1.80 -3.74
N VAL A 72 -9.10 0.88 -3.72
CA VAL A 72 -7.70 1.20 -4.04
C VAL A 72 -7.55 1.56 -5.52
N GLY A 73 -8.23 0.84 -6.42
CA GLY A 73 -8.27 1.16 -7.84
C GLY A 73 -8.85 2.56 -8.10
N LEU A 74 -9.94 2.92 -7.41
CA LEU A 74 -10.55 4.24 -7.50
C LEU A 74 -9.58 5.32 -7.03
N LEU A 75 -8.87 5.07 -5.92
CA LEU A 75 -7.87 5.98 -5.38
C LEU A 75 -6.73 6.23 -6.38
N LEU A 76 -6.23 5.19 -7.04
CA LEU A 76 -5.19 5.29 -8.08
C LEU A 76 -5.67 6.10 -9.29
N LEU A 77 -6.90 5.87 -9.74
CA LEU A 77 -7.49 6.62 -10.84
C LEU A 77 -7.68 8.09 -10.47
N MET A 78 -8.24 8.37 -9.29
CA MET A 78 -8.39 9.72 -8.77
C MET A 78 -7.04 10.43 -8.65
N PHE A 79 -6.01 9.76 -8.14
CA PHE A 79 -4.65 10.30 -8.06
C PHE A 79 -4.09 10.65 -9.44
N SER A 80 -4.24 9.75 -10.42
CA SER A 80 -3.75 9.95 -11.78
C SER A 80 -4.45 11.13 -12.47
N LEU A 81 -5.76 11.21 -12.33
CA LEU A 81 -6.57 12.29 -12.90
C LEU A 81 -6.29 13.63 -12.21
N LYS A 82 -6.15 13.62 -10.89
CA LYS A 82 -5.79 14.81 -10.10
C LYS A 82 -4.41 15.35 -10.50
N LEU A 83 -3.50 14.47 -10.91
CA LEU A 83 -2.19 14.85 -11.46
C LEU A 83 -2.31 15.73 -12.71
N LEU A 84 -3.27 15.43 -13.61
CA LEU A 84 -3.53 16.24 -14.81
C LEU A 84 -4.25 17.53 -14.50
N GLU A 85 -5.04 17.56 -13.44
CA GLU A 85 -5.80 18.74 -13.05
C GLU A 85 -4.98 19.78 -12.28
N MET A 86 -3.77 19.44 -11.83
CA MET A 86 -2.92 20.33 -11.03
C MET A 86 -2.52 21.60 -11.82
N GLN A 87 -3.30 22.67 -11.62
CA GLN A 87 -3.16 23.99 -12.27
C GLN A 87 -2.88 25.09 -11.26
N ARG A 88 -3.42 24.99 -10.04
CA ARG A 88 -3.24 25.98 -8.98
C ARG A 88 -2.19 25.52 -7.97
N PRO A 89 -1.48 26.45 -7.30
CA PRO A 89 -0.52 26.10 -6.26
C PRO A 89 -1.16 25.33 -5.09
N GLY A 90 -2.45 25.54 -4.81
CA GLY A 90 -3.19 24.79 -3.80
C GLY A 90 -3.39 23.30 -4.14
N ASP A 91 -3.43 22.95 -5.43
CA ASP A 91 -3.65 21.57 -5.88
C ASP A 91 -2.45 20.66 -5.54
N VAL A 92 -1.25 21.26 -5.39
CA VAL A 92 0.00 20.58 -5.05
C VAL A 92 -0.12 19.82 -3.73
N TYR A 93 -0.71 20.44 -2.70
CA TYR A 93 -0.91 19.81 -1.41
C TYR A 93 -1.85 18.61 -1.49
N GLN A 94 -2.92 18.72 -2.27
CA GLN A 94 -3.87 17.63 -2.47
C GLN A 94 -3.19 16.44 -3.13
N VAL A 95 -2.38 16.68 -4.17
CA VAL A 95 -1.67 15.59 -4.86
C VAL A 95 -0.63 14.92 -3.95
N ILE A 96 0.10 15.68 -3.11
CA ILE A 96 1.01 15.07 -2.12
C ILE A 96 0.25 14.20 -1.13
N LEU A 97 -0.88 14.70 -0.62
CA LEU A 97 -1.73 13.96 0.31
C LEU A 97 -2.23 12.64 -0.30
N LEU A 98 -2.72 12.69 -1.55
CA LEU A 98 -3.09 11.47 -2.26
C LEU A 98 -1.87 10.54 -2.44
N GLY A 99 -0.69 11.08 -2.72
CA GLY A 99 0.55 10.28 -2.79
C GLY A 99 0.86 9.52 -1.49
N TYR A 100 0.64 10.13 -0.33
CA TYR A 100 0.78 9.43 0.96
C TYR A 100 -0.26 8.32 1.11
N PHE A 101 -1.50 8.57 0.69
CA PHE A 101 -2.55 7.56 0.69
C PHE A 101 -2.20 6.37 -0.21
N VAL A 102 -1.69 6.63 -1.42
CA VAL A 102 -1.21 5.58 -2.33
C VAL A 102 -0.06 4.79 -1.68
N ALA A 103 0.90 5.45 -1.03
CA ALA A 103 1.96 4.75 -0.29
C ALA A 103 1.40 3.88 0.86
N LEU A 104 0.36 4.34 1.55
CA LEU A 104 -0.32 3.58 2.60
C LEU A 104 -1.02 2.33 2.03
N THR A 105 -1.65 2.45 0.85
CA THR A 105 -2.25 1.27 0.19
C THR A 105 -1.20 0.22 -0.15
N HIS A 106 0.01 0.61 -0.56
CA HIS A 106 1.09 -0.36 -0.81
C HIS A 106 1.43 -1.15 0.47
N PHE A 107 1.55 -0.45 1.61
CA PHE A 107 1.80 -1.06 2.91
C PHE A 107 0.67 -1.98 3.39
N LEU A 108 -0.57 -1.72 2.96
CA LEU A 108 -1.73 -2.57 3.27
C LEU A 108 -1.59 -3.98 2.68
N TYR A 109 -1.03 -4.09 1.48
CA TYR A 109 -0.88 -5.37 0.77
C TYR A 109 0.48 -6.05 0.97
N ASP A 110 1.53 -5.28 1.26
CA ASP A 110 2.89 -5.81 1.37
C ASP A 110 3.61 -5.26 2.59
N GLN A 111 3.73 -6.13 3.60
CA GLN A 111 4.40 -5.83 4.86
C GLN A 111 5.80 -6.46 4.92
N SER A 112 6.33 -6.94 3.78
CA SER A 112 7.69 -7.46 3.72
C SER A 112 8.73 -6.37 4.05
N PHE A 113 9.90 -6.79 4.53
CA PHE A 113 10.98 -5.85 4.84
C PHE A 113 11.40 -5.01 3.62
N SER A 114 11.44 -5.63 2.43
CA SER A 114 11.76 -4.95 1.18
C SER A 114 10.69 -3.92 0.79
N GLY A 115 9.41 -4.30 0.84
CA GLY A 115 8.30 -3.39 0.54
C GLY A 115 8.20 -2.23 1.52
N SER A 116 8.49 -2.46 2.80
CA SER A 116 8.52 -1.42 3.83
C SER A 116 9.64 -0.40 3.58
N SER A 117 10.86 -0.85 3.27
CA SER A 117 11.98 0.04 2.94
C SER A 117 11.69 0.91 1.72
N TYR A 118 11.08 0.33 0.67
CA TYR A 118 10.65 1.06 -0.51
C TYR A 118 9.60 2.13 -0.20
N THR A 119 8.58 1.78 0.59
CA THR A 119 7.50 2.69 0.98
C THR A 119 8.06 3.84 1.83
N PHE A 120 9.00 3.54 2.74
CA PHE A 120 9.69 4.55 3.52
C PHE A 120 10.47 5.53 2.65
N ALA A 121 11.21 5.04 1.65
CA ALA A 121 11.87 5.89 0.66
C ALA A 121 10.87 6.79 -0.06
N CYS A 122 9.74 6.26 -0.53
CA CYS A 122 8.68 7.03 -1.17
C CYS A 122 8.11 8.14 -0.26
N VAL A 123 7.82 7.82 1.00
CA VAL A 123 7.34 8.78 2.01
C VAL A 123 8.37 9.89 2.22
N THR A 124 9.66 9.57 2.31
CA THR A 124 10.72 10.60 2.45
C THR A 124 10.76 11.54 1.24
N MET A 125 10.59 11.02 0.02
CA MET A 125 10.56 11.81 -1.21
C MET A 125 9.30 12.69 -1.32
N LEU A 126 8.16 12.21 -0.84
CA LEU A 126 6.92 12.99 -0.74
C LEU A 126 7.08 14.12 0.27
N THR A 127 7.64 13.85 1.46
CA THR A 127 7.89 14.87 2.49
C THR A 127 8.91 15.90 2.00
N ALA A 128 9.97 15.47 1.33
CA ALA A 128 10.92 16.39 0.70
C ALA A 128 10.27 17.27 -0.38
N SER A 129 9.34 16.69 -1.16
CA SER A 129 8.56 17.44 -2.14
C SER A 129 7.65 18.48 -1.47
N LEU A 130 7.00 18.13 -0.36
CA LEU A 130 6.16 19.05 0.44
C LEU A 130 6.98 20.23 0.99
N VAL A 131 8.14 19.92 1.60
CA VAL A 131 9.05 20.92 2.16
C VAL A 131 9.65 21.80 1.06
N GLY A 132 9.89 21.26 -0.14
CA GLY A 132 10.32 22.03 -1.30
C GLY A 132 9.24 23.00 -1.80
N CYS A 133 7.97 22.58 -1.81
CA CYS A 133 6.86 23.43 -2.24
C CYS A 133 6.52 24.56 -1.25
N GLN A 134 6.83 24.40 0.05
CA GLN A 134 6.65 25.43 1.07
C GLN A 134 7.79 26.46 1.14
N GLN A 135 8.93 26.22 0.48
CA GLN A 135 10.03 27.18 0.47
C GLN A 135 9.74 28.31 -0.51
N VAL A 136 9.48 29.51 0.03
CA VAL A 136 9.18 30.75 -0.71
C VAL A 136 10.36 31.20 -1.59
N ARG A 137 11.59 30.83 -1.23
CA ARG A 137 12.79 31.00 -2.07
C ARG A 137 13.21 29.64 -2.60
N ALA A 138 13.06 29.45 -3.92
CA ALA A 138 13.55 28.29 -4.63
C ALA A 138 15.09 28.32 -4.68
N ASP A 139 15.74 27.99 -3.57
CA ASP A 139 17.14 27.58 -3.63
C ASP A 139 17.20 26.28 -4.43
N LEU A 140 17.93 26.30 -5.54
CA LEU A 140 18.08 25.20 -6.51
C LEU A 140 18.79 23.96 -5.94
N ARG A 141 18.98 23.89 -4.61
CA ARG A 141 19.68 22.80 -3.93
C ARG A 141 18.66 21.76 -3.44
N PRO A 142 18.48 20.63 -4.15
CA PRO A 142 17.53 19.59 -3.76
C PRO A 142 17.85 18.92 -2.41
N TRP A 143 19.06 19.12 -1.88
CA TRP A 143 19.51 18.53 -0.62
C TRP A 143 18.93 19.20 0.63
N LEU A 144 18.66 20.51 0.59
CA LEU A 144 18.08 21.25 1.73
C LEU A 144 16.69 20.73 2.15
N PRO A 145 15.71 20.58 1.23
CA PRO A 145 14.40 20.05 1.59
C PRO A 145 14.47 18.59 2.03
N LEU A 146 15.38 17.78 1.46
CA LEU A 146 15.58 16.39 1.88
C LEU A 146 16.08 16.29 3.32
N ARG A 147 17.07 17.10 3.70
CA ARG A 147 17.59 17.12 5.08
C ARG A 147 16.51 17.51 6.09
N LYS A 148 15.67 18.50 5.75
CA LYS A 148 14.53 18.88 6.60
C LYS A 148 13.48 17.76 6.69
N ALA A 149 13.15 17.11 5.59
CA ALA A 149 12.24 15.96 5.59
C ALA A 149 12.75 14.81 6.47
N ILE A 150 14.04 14.48 6.38
CA ILE A 150 14.67 13.46 7.23
C ILE A 150 14.60 13.87 8.71
N SER A 151 14.88 15.14 9.02
CA SER A 151 14.77 15.64 10.40
C SER A 151 13.36 15.53 10.97
N LEU A 152 12.33 15.83 10.16
CA LEU A 152 10.93 15.69 10.58
C LEU A 152 10.55 14.23 10.81
N ILE A 153 11.01 13.33 9.92
CA ILE A 153 10.80 11.89 10.08
C ILE A 153 11.48 11.39 11.35
N LEU A 154 12.71 11.83 11.62
CA LEU A 154 13.45 11.43 12.82
C LEU A 154 12.77 11.91 14.10
N GLN A 155 12.12 13.07 14.08
CA GLN A 155 11.27 13.55 15.18
C GLN A 155 9.95 12.78 15.30
N ALA A 156 9.44 12.20 14.21
CA ALA A 156 8.24 11.37 14.22
C ALA A 156 8.51 9.95 14.76
N VAL A 157 9.74 9.43 14.65
CA VAL A 157 10.13 8.10 15.19
C VAL A 157 9.83 7.95 16.69
N PRO A 158 10.21 8.87 17.60
CA PRO A 158 9.90 8.71 19.02
C PRO A 158 8.38 8.72 19.27
N LEU A 159 7.63 9.55 18.54
CA LEU A 159 6.17 9.55 18.63
C LEU A 159 5.57 8.22 18.16
N MET A 160 6.10 7.66 17.07
CA MET A 160 5.74 6.33 16.56
C MET A 160 6.03 5.24 17.59
N LEU A 161 7.18 5.27 18.27
CA LEU A 161 7.53 4.30 19.31
C LEU A 161 6.59 4.39 20.51
N VAL A 162 6.26 5.61 20.95
CA VAL A 162 5.28 5.82 22.03
C VAL A 162 3.92 5.24 21.64
N LEU A 163 3.42 5.56 20.43
CA LEU A 163 2.17 4.99 19.92
C LEU A 163 2.24 3.46 19.79
N PHE A 164 3.36 2.91 19.33
CA PHE A 164 3.53 1.48 19.15
C PHE A 164 3.53 0.69 20.47
N VAL A 165 4.09 1.27 21.54
CA VAL A 165 4.11 0.64 22.87
C VAL A 165 2.77 0.79 23.58
N LEU A 166 2.13 1.97 23.46
CA LEU A 166 0.88 2.26 24.16
C LEU A 166 -0.35 1.67 23.47
N PHE A 167 -0.33 1.54 22.14
CA PHE A 167 -1.48 1.08 21.38
C PHE A 167 -1.42 -0.44 21.19
N PRO A 168 -2.38 -1.22 21.72
CA PRO A 168 -2.43 -2.65 21.44
C PRO A 168 -2.61 -2.85 19.94
N ARG A 169 -1.91 -3.86 19.38
CA ARG A 169 -2.06 -4.22 17.97
C ARG A 169 -3.47 -4.78 17.76
N LEU A 170 -4.41 -3.91 17.41
CA LEU A 170 -5.76 -4.31 17.03
C LEU A 170 -5.69 -5.07 15.71
N ALA A 171 -6.42 -6.18 15.63
CA ALA A 171 -6.65 -6.86 14.37
C ALA A 171 -7.31 -5.87 13.37
N PRO A 172 -7.06 -6.01 12.06
CA PRO A 172 -7.63 -5.10 11.08
C PRO A 172 -9.15 -5.07 11.21
N LEU A 173 -9.73 -3.93 11.54
CA LEU A 173 -11.18 -3.76 11.66
C LEU A 173 -11.93 -3.98 10.33
N TRP A 174 -11.17 -4.02 9.24
CA TRP A 174 -11.62 -4.16 7.85
C TRP A 174 -11.25 -5.51 7.26
N SER A 175 -10.86 -6.49 8.09
CA SER A 175 -10.59 -7.84 7.61
C SER A 175 -11.90 -8.50 7.21
N ILE A 176 -12.26 -8.35 5.93
CA ILE A 176 -13.09 -9.34 5.27
C ILE A 176 -12.26 -10.64 5.32
N PRO A 177 -12.84 -11.81 5.66
CA PRO A 177 -12.15 -13.07 5.57
C PRO A 177 -11.71 -13.27 4.13
N GLN A 178 -10.54 -12.77 3.78
CA GLN A 178 -9.88 -13.17 2.57
C GLN A 178 -9.63 -14.65 2.78
N GLN A 179 -10.19 -15.48 1.90
CA GLN A 179 -9.73 -16.85 1.70
C GLN A 179 -8.28 -16.77 1.22
N HIS A 180 -7.38 -16.32 2.09
CA HIS A 180 -6.09 -16.93 2.15
C HIS A 180 -6.41 -18.38 2.46
N SER A 181 -6.22 -19.23 1.46
CA SER A 181 -5.87 -20.63 1.64
C SER A 181 -4.57 -20.68 2.45
N MET A 182 -4.55 -20.08 3.64
CA MET A 182 -3.62 -20.45 4.69
C MET A 182 -3.96 -21.91 4.89
N ALA A 183 -3.10 -22.76 4.37
CA ALA A 183 -3.10 -24.16 4.71
C ALA A 183 -3.12 -24.18 6.23
N VAL A 184 -4.30 -24.45 6.80
CA VAL A 184 -4.41 -24.82 8.20
C VAL A 184 -3.36 -25.89 8.37
N THR A 185 -2.36 -25.63 9.20
CA THR A 185 -1.25 -26.55 9.42
C THR A 185 -1.83 -27.76 10.15
N GLY A 186 -2.42 -28.65 9.37
CA GLY A 186 -2.97 -29.93 9.76
C GLY A 186 -2.21 -31.03 9.05
N ILE A 187 -2.28 -32.24 9.59
CA ILE A 187 -1.70 -33.42 8.95
C ILE A 187 -2.45 -33.61 7.62
N SER A 188 -1.76 -33.40 6.51
CA SER A 188 -2.32 -33.69 5.17
C SER A 188 -2.23 -35.18 4.87
N ASP A 189 -3.15 -35.72 4.07
CA ASP A 189 -3.18 -37.14 3.64
C ASP A 189 -1.94 -37.58 2.84
N ARG A 190 -1.01 -36.65 2.53
CA ARG A 190 0.24 -36.91 1.81
C ARG A 190 1.43 -36.38 2.62
N MET A 191 2.12 -37.27 3.31
CA MET A 191 3.38 -36.94 3.98
C MET A 191 4.55 -36.96 2.97
N ALA A 192 5.26 -35.84 2.86
CA ALA A 192 6.56 -35.75 2.18
C ALA A 192 7.66 -35.49 3.23
N MET A 193 8.85 -36.04 3.04
CA MET A 193 9.97 -35.79 3.95
C MET A 193 10.28 -34.29 4.00
N GLY A 194 10.07 -33.67 5.16
CA GLY A 194 10.24 -32.22 5.40
C GLY A 194 8.99 -31.50 5.93
N SER A 195 7.79 -32.02 5.69
CA SER A 195 6.52 -31.34 6.08
C SER A 195 6.29 -31.26 7.60
N ILE A 196 6.96 -32.11 8.38
CA ILE A 196 6.89 -32.09 9.86
C ILE A 196 7.62 -30.88 10.45
N SER A 197 8.65 -30.36 9.76
CA SER A 197 9.41 -29.19 10.24
C SER A 197 8.53 -27.93 10.26
N GLU A 198 7.66 -27.75 9.26
CA GLU A 198 6.73 -26.62 9.19
C GLU A 198 5.65 -26.67 10.29
N LEU A 199 5.18 -27.87 10.65
CA LEU A 199 4.23 -28.07 11.75
C LEU A 199 4.79 -27.68 13.12
N THR A 200 6.11 -27.84 13.36
CA THR A 200 6.74 -27.43 14.62
C THR A 200 6.91 -25.92 14.77
N GLN A 201 6.77 -25.15 13.69
CA GLN A 201 6.87 -23.68 13.72
C GLN A 201 5.52 -23.01 14.01
N SER A 202 4.42 -23.75 13.94
CA SER A 202 3.07 -23.27 14.26
C SER A 202 2.77 -23.45 15.75
N SER A 203 2.41 -22.37 16.43
CA SER A 203 1.94 -22.38 17.83
C SER A 203 0.41 -22.43 17.94
N GLU A 204 -0.29 -22.70 16.84
CA GLU A 204 -1.75 -22.82 16.83
C GLU A 204 -2.21 -24.05 17.62
N LEU A 205 -3.33 -23.89 18.34
CA LEU A 205 -3.90 -24.95 19.17
C LEU A 205 -4.46 -26.08 18.28
N ALA A 206 -3.83 -27.25 18.31
CA ALA A 206 -4.31 -28.42 17.57
C ALA A 206 -5.59 -29.02 18.16
N PHE A 207 -5.59 -29.41 19.43
CA PHE A 207 -6.76 -29.90 20.14
C PHE A 207 -6.58 -29.78 21.67
N ARG A 208 -7.67 -29.92 22.43
CA ARG A 208 -7.66 -30.07 23.89
C ARG A 208 -8.25 -31.43 24.25
N ALA A 209 -7.58 -32.16 25.14
CA ALA A 209 -8.09 -33.40 25.71
C ALA A 209 -8.27 -33.26 27.22
N THR A 210 -9.32 -33.86 27.76
CA THR A 210 -9.60 -33.89 29.20
C THR A 210 -9.70 -35.34 29.63
N PHE A 211 -8.96 -35.73 30.65
CA PHE A 211 -8.97 -37.10 31.17
C PHE A 211 -9.92 -37.18 32.37
N GLN A 212 -10.74 -38.23 32.42
CA GLN A 212 -11.59 -38.52 33.58
C GLN A 212 -10.80 -39.11 34.75
N ALA A 213 -9.63 -39.70 34.48
CA ALA A 213 -8.71 -40.28 35.46
C ALA A 213 -7.43 -39.42 35.62
N SER A 214 -6.51 -39.83 36.50
CA SER A 214 -5.21 -39.20 36.67
C SER A 214 -4.43 -39.15 35.34
N LEU A 215 -3.77 -38.01 35.08
CA LEU A 215 -3.04 -37.75 33.84
C LEU A 215 -2.04 -38.89 33.52
N PRO A 216 -2.13 -39.54 32.34
CA PRO A 216 -1.20 -40.59 31.95
C PRO A 216 0.24 -40.07 31.85
N ASN A 217 1.21 -40.94 32.09
CA ASN A 217 2.63 -40.62 31.87
C ASN A 217 2.85 -40.19 30.41
N SER A 218 3.73 -39.22 30.17
CA SER A 218 3.98 -38.60 28.86
C SER A 218 4.32 -39.59 27.76
N GLN A 219 4.97 -40.71 28.11
CA GLN A 219 5.27 -41.81 27.18
C GLN A 219 4.04 -42.48 26.55
N PHE A 220 2.85 -42.35 27.16
CA PHE A 220 1.60 -42.90 26.66
C PHE A 220 0.74 -41.88 25.89
N LEU A 221 1.17 -40.62 25.82
CA LEU A 221 0.46 -39.54 25.14
C LEU A 221 0.83 -39.49 23.65
N TYR A 222 0.75 -40.63 22.97
CA TYR A 222 0.89 -40.70 21.52
C TYR A 222 -0.46 -40.51 20.85
N TRP A 223 -0.68 -39.31 20.31
CA TRP A 223 -1.91 -38.92 19.62
C TRP A 223 -1.78 -39.28 18.15
N ARG A 224 -2.42 -40.37 17.74
CA ARG A 224 -2.47 -40.80 16.34
C ARG A 224 -3.55 -40.00 15.61
N GLY A 225 -3.11 -39.17 14.65
CA GLY A 225 -3.97 -38.46 13.69
C GLY A 225 -4.31 -39.29 12.47
#